data_AF-A0A840PDS2-F1
#
_entry.id   AF-A0A840PDS2-F1
#
_cell.length_a   1.000
_cell.length_b   1.000
_cell.length_c   1.000
_cell.angle_alpha   90.00
_cell.angle_beta   90.00
_cell.angle_gamma   90.00
#
_symmetry.space_group_name_H-M   'P 1'
#
loop_
_entity.id
_entity.type
_entity.pdbx_description
1 polymer ?
#
loop_
_entity_poly.entity_id
_entity_poly.type
_entity_poly.pdbx_seq_one_letter_code
_entity_poly.pdbx_strand_id
1 'polypeptide(L)' 'MPPDQHQKTPEPETAEPIPPRRWQCCHCGGTGLDSYGDTCPHCLGLGFC' A
#
# COMPACT_ATOMS: atom_id res chain seq x y z
N MET A 1 -11.25 -37.21 20.38
CA MET A 1 -9.93 -36.98 19.76
C MET A 1 -10.17 -36.37 18.40
N PRO A 2 -9.88 -35.08 18.17
CA PRO A 2 -10.02 -34.47 16.85
C PRO A 2 -8.72 -34.66 16.05
N PRO A 3 -8.80 -34.92 14.73
CA PRO A 3 -7.73 -34.50 13.84
C PRO A 3 -8.25 -33.50 12.81
N ASP A 4 -7.76 -32.28 12.97
CA ASP A 4 -7.14 -31.49 11.91
C ASP A 4 -7.97 -31.19 10.65
N GLN A 5 -8.89 -30.22 10.76
CA GLN A 5 -9.39 -29.49 9.60
C GLN A 5 -8.28 -28.54 9.12
N HIS A 6 -7.31 -29.12 8.40
CA HIS A 6 -6.30 -28.42 7.64
C HIS A 6 -6.95 -27.25 6.90
N GLN A 7 -6.35 -26.08 7.12
CA GLN A 7 -6.72 -24.80 6.55
C GLN A 7 -6.85 -24.92 5.03
N LYS A 8 -8.01 -24.59 4.46
CA LYS A 8 -8.13 -24.38 3.02
C LYS A 8 -7.15 -23.28 2.63
N THR A 9 -6.03 -23.67 2.04
CA THR A 9 -5.20 -22.77 1.24
C THR A 9 -6.06 -22.31 0.07
N PRO A 10 -6.39 -21.02 -0.07
CA PRO A 10 -6.99 -20.56 -1.31
C PRO A 10 -5.94 -20.73 -2.41
N GLU A 11 -6.36 -21.46 -3.45
CA GLU A 11 -5.63 -21.67 -4.69
C GLU A 11 -5.12 -20.32 -5.24
N PRO A 12 -3.91 -20.23 -5.82
CA PRO A 12 -3.43 -19.01 -6.45
C PRO A 12 -4.19 -18.79 -7.77
N GLU A 13 -5.44 -18.38 -7.66
CA GLU A 13 -6.22 -17.82 -8.76
C GLU A 13 -5.50 -16.55 -9.21
N THR A 14 -4.76 -16.68 -10.32
CA THR A 14 -4.22 -15.61 -11.16
C THR A 14 -3.92 -14.33 -10.38
N ALA A 15 -2.75 -14.29 -9.75
CA ALA A 15 -2.22 -13.05 -9.18
C ALA A 15 -2.11 -12.02 -10.30
N GLU A 16 -3.14 -11.18 -10.45
CA GLU A 16 -3.07 -9.96 -11.23
C GLU A 16 -1.79 -9.25 -10.81
N PRO A 17 -0.97 -8.76 -11.76
CA PRO A 17 0.27 -8.11 -11.41
C PRO A 17 -0.09 -6.93 -10.52
N ILE A 18 0.20 -7.04 -9.22
CA ILE A 18 0.00 -5.94 -8.27
C ILE A 18 0.77 -4.78 -8.89
N PRO A 19 0.09 -3.75 -9.42
CA PRO A 19 0.80 -2.65 -10.05
C PRO A 19 1.74 -2.14 -8.96
N PRO A 20 3.05 -1.96 -9.25
CA PRO A 20 3.96 -1.43 -8.26
C PRO A 20 3.31 -0.13 -7.79
N ARG A 21 2.87 -0.11 -6.53
CA ARG A 21 2.31 1.10 -5.94
C ARG A 21 3.48 2.07 -5.97
N ARG A 22 3.48 2.92 -7.01
CA ARG A 22 4.43 4.02 -7.18
C ARG A 22 4.56 4.63 -5.81
N TRP A 23 5.78 4.67 -5.27
CA TRP A 23 6.04 4.80 -3.84
C TRP A 23 5.41 6.09 -3.32
N GLN A 24 4.14 6.01 -2.94
CA GLN A 24 3.38 7.18 -2.49
C GLN A 24 4.02 7.61 -1.19
N CYS A 25 4.24 8.91 -1.05
CA CYS A 25 4.85 9.42 0.16
C CYS A 25 4.02 8.98 1.37
N CYS A 26 4.62 8.22 2.28
CA CYS A 26 3.93 7.64 3.44
C CYS A 26 3.34 8.71 4.36
N HIS A 27 3.86 9.94 4.29
CA HIS A 27 3.44 11.05 5.15
C HIS A 27 2.21 11.79 4.62
N CYS A 28 2.09 11.96 3.30
CA CYS A 28 0.95 12.67 2.69
C CYS A 28 0.04 11.74 1.87
N GLY A 29 0.28 10.43 1.86
CA GLY A 29 -0.52 9.47 1.09
C GLY A 29 -0.54 9.73 -0.42
N GLY A 30 0.50 10.39 -0.93
CA GLY A 30 0.59 10.74 -2.35
C GLY A 30 -0.05 12.06 -2.78
N THR A 31 -0.60 12.84 -1.86
CA THR A 31 -1.21 14.14 -2.20
C THR A 31 -0.18 15.25 -2.48
N GLY A 32 1.05 15.11 -1.96
CA GLY A 32 2.06 16.15 -1.98
C GLY A 32 1.81 17.28 -0.98
N LEU A 33 0.75 17.20 -0.18
CA LEU A 33 0.36 18.26 0.75
C LEU A 33 0.26 17.73 2.18
N ASP A 34 0.58 18.57 3.15
CA ASP A 34 0.34 18.30 4.56
C ASP A 34 -1.14 18.58 4.93
N SER A 35 -1.51 18.29 6.17
CA SER A 35 -2.86 18.52 6.73
C SER A 35 -3.29 20.01 6.73
N TYR A 36 -2.36 20.96 6.72
CA TYR A 36 -2.65 22.38 6.60
C TYR A 36 -2.75 22.86 5.15
N GLY A 37 -2.46 21.97 4.18
CA GLY A 37 -2.46 22.30 2.75
C GLY A 37 -1.14 22.88 2.25
N ASP A 38 -0.11 22.88 3.09
CA ASP A 38 1.24 23.27 2.69
C ASP A 38 1.96 22.13 1.96
N THR A 39 3.04 22.45 1.26
CA THR A 39 3.85 21.45 0.55
C THR A 39 4.43 20.44 1.55
N CYS A 40 4.15 19.14 1.34
CA CYS A 40 4.63 18.10 2.24
C CYS A 40 6.16 18.09 2.28
N PRO A 41 6.82 18.31 3.44
CA PRO A 41 8.28 18.43 3.52
C PRO A 41 9.00 17.09 3.26
N HIS A 42 8.28 15.97 3.39
CA HIS A 42 8.83 14.63 3.20
C HIS A 42 8.99 14.26 1.73
N CYS A 43 8.12 14.77 0.86
CA CYS A 43 8.19 14.53 -0.58
C CYS A 43 8.37 15.82 -1.39
N LEU A 44 8.56 16.97 -0.74
CA LEU A 44 8.69 18.29 -1.38
C LEU A 44 7.57 18.59 -2.40
N GLY A 45 6.36 18.11 -2.14
CA GLY A 45 5.22 18.28 -3.04
C GLY A 45 5.11 17.28 -4.19
N LEU A 46 6.02 16.31 -4.28
CA LEU A 46 6.05 15.35 -5.38
C LEU A 46 4.98 14.26 -5.22
N GLY A 47 4.52 13.99 -3.99
CA GLY A 47 3.58 12.90 -3.70
C GLY A 47 4.22 11.51 -3.76
N PHE A 48 5.53 11.43 -3.98
CA PHE A 48 6.31 10.20 -3.89
C PHE A 48 7.63 10.47 -3.17
N CYS A 49 8.13 9.47 -2.47
CA CYS A 49 9.44 9.55 -1.80
C CYS A 49 10.58 9.16 -2.76
#